data_AF-A0A7S3IWE3-F1
#
_entry.id   AF-A0A7S3IWE3-F1
#
_cell.length_a   1.000
_cell.length_b   1.000
_cell.length_c   1.000
_cell.angle_alpha   90.00
_cell.angle_beta   90.00
_cell.angle_gamma   90.00
#
_symmetry.space_group_name_H-M   'P 1'
#
loop_
_entity.id
_entity.type
_entity.pdbx_description
1 polymer ?
#
loop_
_entity_poly.entity_id
_entity_poly.type
_entity_poly.pdbx_seq_one_letter_code
_entity_poly.pdbx_strand_id
1 'polypeptide(L)'
;MEADLEKDESLMKATAGSKYIVHTASPFVVDMPKDEMVLIKPAVNGTISIMRAAHEHKVKRVVITSSNVAQVVSKDPFKVNFTVQDWSDLETGNAYEKSKTLAEQAAWDYLDAIKESERFEVVSINPGLVLGPNLNHGDFASSDIMKMFMMSGTPGVPRNKIGCVDVRDVAHAHLQ
;
A
#
# COMPACT_ATOMS: atom_id res chain seq x y z
N MET A 1 9.19 19.67 -7.90
CA MET A 1 8.32 19.93 -6.74
C MET A 1 8.57 18.81 -5.76
N GLU A 2 8.83 19.11 -4.49
CA GLU A 2 9.10 18.11 -3.45
C GLU A 2 7.76 17.58 -2.89
N ALA A 3 7.67 16.27 -2.67
CA ALA A 3 6.51 15.59 -2.07
C ALA A 3 7.04 14.51 -1.13
N ASP A 4 7.43 14.94 0.07
CA ASP A 4 7.98 14.10 1.12
C ASP A 4 6.84 13.54 1.98
N LEU A 5 6.77 12.21 2.08
CA LEU A 5 5.70 11.51 2.77
C LEU A 5 5.65 11.84 4.27
N GLU A 6 6.77 12.27 4.84
CA GLU A 6 6.87 12.63 6.26
C GLU A 6 6.60 14.12 6.54
N LYS A 7 6.31 14.92 5.50
CA LYS A 7 6.05 16.36 5.61
C LYS A 7 4.69 16.72 5.01
N ASP A 8 3.68 16.89 5.87
CA ASP A 8 2.30 17.27 5.50
C ASP A 8 2.26 18.48 4.55
N GLU A 9 3.02 19.53 4.84
CA GLU A 9 3.04 20.75 4.01
C GLU A 9 3.52 20.47 2.58
N SER A 10 4.44 19.53 2.39
CA SER A 10 4.96 19.19 1.07
C SER A 10 3.89 18.51 0.23
N LEU A 11 3.13 17.58 0.83
CA LEU A 11 2.02 16.88 0.18
C LEU A 11 0.84 17.82 -0.08
N MET A 12 0.54 18.72 0.86
CA MET A 12 -0.48 19.76 0.70
C MET A 12 -0.17 20.67 -0.50
N LYS A 13 1.09 21.10 -0.63
CA LYS A 13 1.52 21.91 -1.78
C LYS A 13 1.53 21.10 -3.08
N ALA A 14 2.00 19.85 -3.03
CA ALA A 14 2.13 19.00 -4.20
C ALA A 14 0.80 18.59 -4.83
N THR A 15 -0.26 18.52 -4.02
CA THR A 15 -1.60 18.12 -4.46
C THR A 15 -2.49 19.30 -4.83
N ALA A 16 -2.04 20.54 -4.64
CA ALA A 16 -2.82 21.74 -4.95
C ALA A 16 -3.25 21.76 -6.43
N GLY A 17 -4.56 21.97 -6.66
CA GLY A 17 -5.17 21.98 -8.00
C GLY A 17 -5.40 20.59 -8.61
N SER A 18 -5.06 19.51 -7.90
CA SER A 18 -5.32 18.14 -8.37
C SER A 18 -6.81 17.81 -8.29
N LYS A 19 -7.32 17.12 -9.32
CA LYS A 19 -8.69 16.58 -9.33
C LYS A 19 -8.74 15.15 -8.79
N TYR A 20 -7.64 14.43 -8.92
CA TYR A 20 -7.47 13.02 -8.55
C TYR A 20 -6.09 12.85 -7.93
N ILE A 21 -5.97 11.96 -6.95
CA ILE A 21 -4.68 11.59 -6.35
C ILE A 21 -4.51 10.08 -6.45
N VAL A 22 -3.34 9.64 -6.91
CA VAL A 22 -2.93 8.24 -6.88
C VAL A 22 -1.79 8.12 -5.87
N HIS A 23 -2.09 7.53 -4.71
CA HIS A 23 -1.15 7.38 -3.61
C HIS A 23 -0.48 6.00 -3.67
N THR A 24 0.67 5.94 -4.31
CA THR A 24 1.48 4.70 -4.43
C THR A 24 2.67 4.66 -3.46
N ALA A 25 2.99 5.79 -2.82
CA ALA A 25 4.18 5.95 -2.01
C ALA A 25 4.00 5.28 -0.65
N SER A 26 4.86 4.32 -0.34
CA SER A 26 4.86 3.64 0.94
C SER A 26 6.27 3.15 1.24
N PRO A 27 6.74 3.27 2.49
CA PRO A 27 8.07 2.82 2.87
C PRO A 27 8.18 1.30 2.62
N PHE A 28 9.24 0.91 1.91
CA PHE A 28 9.60 -0.47 1.70
C PHE A 28 11.05 -0.68 2.15
N VAL A 29 11.29 -1.79 2.83
CA VAL A 29 12.63 -2.18 3.29
C VAL A 29 12.90 -3.62 2.91
N VAL A 30 14.15 -3.90 2.54
CA VAL A 30 14.61 -5.25 2.22
C VAL A 30 14.74 -6.09 3.50
N ASP A 31 15.26 -5.49 4.57
CA ASP A 31 15.39 -6.12 5.89
C ASP A 31 14.34 -5.57 6.85
N MET A 32 13.61 -6.46 7.52
CA MET A 32 12.62 -6.06 8.51
C MET A 32 13.28 -5.38 9.72
N PRO A 33 12.83 -4.17 10.11
CA PRO A 33 13.40 -3.47 11.24
C PRO A 33 13.03 -4.16 12.55
N LYS A 34 13.85 -3.96 13.58
CA LYS A 34 13.52 -4.42 14.95
C LYS A 34 12.33 -3.66 15.54
N ASP A 35 12.23 -2.37 15.23
CA ASP A 35 11.11 -1.53 15.60
C ASP A 35 10.14 -1.43 14.41
N GLU A 36 8.96 -1.99 14.56
CA GLU A 36 7.91 -1.96 13.53
C GLU A 36 7.41 -0.55 13.21
N MET A 37 7.57 0.40 14.14
CA MET A 37 7.13 1.79 13.96
C MET A 37 7.92 2.52 12.88
N VAL A 38 9.11 2.03 12.53
CA VAL A 38 9.91 2.55 11.40
C VAL A 38 9.17 2.38 10.07
N LEU A 39 8.28 1.38 9.95
CA LEU A 39 7.44 1.20 8.76
C LEU A 39 6.02 1.70 8.98
N ILE A 40 5.42 1.37 10.12
CA ILE A 40 4.00 1.66 10.40
C ILE A 40 3.76 3.17 10.41
N LYS A 41 4.57 3.93 11.17
CA LYS A 41 4.36 5.36 11.36
C LYS A 41 4.40 6.14 10.04
N PRO A 42 5.45 6.03 9.19
CA PRO A 42 5.47 6.75 7.91
C PRO A 42 4.36 6.30 6.94
N ALA A 43 4.00 5.01 6.92
CA ALA A 43 2.90 4.53 6.08
C ALA A 43 1.54 5.12 6.49
N VAL A 44 1.22 5.08 7.78
CA VAL A 44 -0.03 5.60 8.33
C VAL A 44 -0.09 7.12 8.21
N ASN A 45 0.96 7.82 8.66
CA ASN A 45 1.00 9.28 8.61
C ASN A 45 0.92 9.78 7.18
N GLY A 46 1.72 9.21 6.27
CA GLY A 46 1.70 9.56 4.86
C GLY A 46 0.32 9.44 4.23
N THR A 47 -0.38 8.34 4.53
CA THR A 47 -1.75 8.11 4.05
C THR A 47 -2.71 9.17 4.60
N ILE A 48 -2.68 9.42 5.91
CA ILE A 48 -3.51 10.46 6.56
C ILE A 48 -3.23 11.84 5.96
N SER A 49 -1.96 12.17 5.69
CA SER A 49 -1.57 13.46 5.12
C SER A 49 -2.07 13.64 3.70
N ILE A 50 -2.06 12.58 2.88
CA ILE A 50 -2.74 12.58 1.57
C ILE A 50 -4.24 12.77 1.72
N MET A 51 -4.88 12.07 2.66
CA MET A 51 -6.34 12.19 2.89
C MET A 51 -6.74 13.60 3.35
N ARG A 52 -5.91 14.24 4.21
CA ARG A 52 -6.09 15.65 4.60
C ARG A 52 -5.95 16.59 3.41
N ALA A 53 -4.92 16.41 2.59
CA ALA A 53 -4.70 17.26 1.42
C ALA A 53 -5.80 17.08 0.36
N ALA A 54 -6.27 15.84 0.18
CA ALA A 54 -7.40 15.49 -0.65
C ALA A 54 -8.67 16.23 -0.21
N HIS A 55 -8.95 16.20 1.09
CA HIS A 55 -10.09 16.89 1.68
C HIS A 55 -9.99 18.41 1.49
N GLU A 56 -8.86 19.02 1.87
CA GLU A 56 -8.63 20.47 1.76
C GLU A 56 -8.80 20.97 0.32
N HIS A 57 -8.23 20.26 -0.65
CA HIS A 57 -8.30 20.62 -2.07
C HIS A 57 -9.56 20.14 -2.78
N LYS A 58 -10.50 19.51 -2.06
CA LYS A 58 -11.78 18.99 -2.59
C LYS A 58 -11.57 18.11 -3.82
N VAL A 59 -10.60 17.20 -3.75
CA VAL A 59 -10.34 16.25 -4.83
C VAL A 59 -11.55 15.34 -5.02
N LYS A 60 -11.73 14.82 -6.22
CA LYS A 60 -12.87 13.95 -6.53
C LYS A 60 -12.66 12.52 -6.04
N ARG A 61 -11.45 11.98 -6.23
CA ARG A 61 -11.10 10.60 -5.88
C ARG A 61 -9.64 10.49 -5.46
N VAL A 62 -9.40 9.68 -4.44
CA VAL A 62 -8.07 9.19 -4.05
C VAL A 62 -8.03 7.68 -4.32
N VAL A 63 -7.05 7.24 -5.10
CA VAL A 63 -6.75 5.82 -5.32
C VAL A 63 -5.50 5.47 -4.54
N ILE A 64 -5.60 4.53 -3.61
CA ILE A 64 -4.52 4.10 -2.73
C ILE A 64 -4.00 2.76 -3.24
N THR A 65 -2.68 2.67 -3.46
CA THR A 65 -2.03 1.38 -3.69
C THR A 65 -1.76 0.73 -2.34
N SER A 66 -2.69 -0.11 -1.90
CA SER A 66 -2.51 -0.98 -0.76
C SER A 66 -1.81 -2.28 -1.20
N SER A 67 -2.16 -3.41 -0.59
CA SER A 67 -1.65 -4.73 -0.93
C SER A 67 -2.60 -5.81 -0.43
N ASN A 68 -2.59 -6.99 -1.04
CA ASN A 68 -3.33 -8.14 -0.53
C ASN A 68 -2.90 -8.51 0.91
N VAL A 69 -1.68 -8.14 1.33
CA VAL A 69 -1.22 -8.38 2.70
C VAL A 69 -1.98 -7.59 3.76
N ALA A 70 -2.81 -6.62 3.37
CA ALA A 70 -3.75 -5.96 4.27
C ALA A 70 -4.98 -6.84 4.59
N GLN A 71 -5.15 -7.98 3.92
CA GLN A 71 -6.33 -8.85 4.01
C GLN A 71 -6.00 -10.31 4.31
N VAL A 72 -4.85 -10.82 3.85
CA VAL A 72 -4.57 -12.27 3.82
C VAL A 72 -3.89 -12.85 5.07
N VAL A 73 -3.45 -12.03 6.03
CA VAL A 73 -2.85 -12.53 7.27
C VAL A 73 -3.97 -12.98 8.21
N SER A 74 -3.98 -14.25 8.61
CA SER A 74 -5.04 -14.82 9.44
C SER A 74 -4.50 -15.70 10.56
N LYS A 75 -5.17 -15.64 11.71
CA LYS A 75 -4.97 -16.61 12.81
C LYS A 75 -5.42 -18.02 12.44
N ASP A 76 -6.34 -18.17 11.49
CA ASP A 76 -6.76 -19.47 10.97
C ASP A 76 -5.82 -19.91 9.83
N PRO A 77 -4.95 -20.89 10.05
CA PRO A 77 -4.01 -21.36 9.02
C PRO A 77 -4.69 -22.07 7.85
N PHE A 78 -5.99 -22.38 7.94
CA PHE A 78 -6.77 -23.03 6.89
C PHE A 78 -7.64 -22.06 6.09
N LYS A 79 -7.68 -20.78 6.47
CA LYS A 79 -8.40 -19.77 5.68
C LYS A 79 -7.67 -19.52 4.36
N VAL A 80 -8.34 -19.83 3.26
CA VAL A 80 -7.80 -19.71 1.89
C VAL A 80 -8.61 -18.79 0.98
N ASN A 81 -9.79 -18.36 1.43
CA ASN A 81 -10.65 -17.44 0.71
C ASN A 81 -10.70 -16.12 1.46
N PHE A 82 -10.46 -15.03 0.74
CA PHE A 82 -10.47 -13.67 1.28
C PHE A 82 -11.37 -12.79 0.41
N THR A 83 -12.06 -11.84 1.04
CA THR A 83 -12.93 -10.87 0.38
C THR A 83 -12.53 -9.44 0.78
N VAL A 84 -13.17 -8.44 0.17
CA VAL A 84 -12.91 -7.03 0.49
C VAL A 84 -13.34 -6.62 1.90
N GLN A 85 -14.01 -7.51 2.65
CA GLN A 85 -14.38 -7.29 4.04
C GLN A 85 -13.34 -7.82 5.03
N ASP A 86 -12.33 -8.55 4.54
CA ASP A 86 -11.29 -9.11 5.38
C ASP A 86 -10.19 -8.09 5.68
N TRP A 87 -9.68 -8.17 6.91
CA TRP A 87 -8.51 -7.44 7.37
C TRP A 87 -7.50 -8.42 7.94
N SER A 88 -6.24 -8.13 7.66
CA SER A 88 -5.11 -8.89 8.19
C SER A 88 -5.03 -8.78 9.70
N ASP A 89 -4.75 -9.91 10.34
CA ASP A 89 -4.55 -9.97 11.78
C ASP A 89 -3.24 -9.29 12.19
N LEU A 90 -3.35 -8.24 12.98
CA LEU A 90 -2.22 -7.43 13.41
C LEU A 90 -1.34 -8.14 14.46
N GLU A 91 -1.82 -9.17 15.15
CA GLU A 91 -1.00 -9.88 16.13
C GLU A 91 -0.01 -10.85 15.46
N THR A 92 -0.44 -11.51 14.39
CA THR A 92 0.36 -12.48 13.64
C THR A 92 1.18 -11.88 12.50
N GLY A 93 0.82 -10.68 12.04
CA GLY A 93 1.51 -9.99 10.95
C GLY A 93 2.88 -9.41 11.31
N ASN A 94 3.79 -9.40 10.33
CA ASN A 94 5.07 -8.68 10.45
C ASN A 94 4.89 -7.16 10.28
N ALA A 95 5.96 -6.39 10.49
CA ALA A 95 5.93 -4.92 10.45
C ALA A 95 5.41 -4.36 9.11
N TYR A 96 5.75 -4.98 7.98
CA TYR A 96 5.27 -4.55 6.67
C TYR A 96 3.77 -4.83 6.50
N GLU A 97 3.32 -6.05 6.84
CA GLU A 97 1.91 -6.44 6.77
C GLU A 97 1.03 -5.55 7.65
N LYS A 98 1.48 -5.29 8.88
CA LYS A 98 0.85 -4.31 9.79
C LYS A 98 0.81 -2.92 9.19
N SER A 99 1.92 -2.45 8.60
CA SER A 99 1.98 -1.10 8.02
C SER A 99 0.97 -0.92 6.89
N LYS A 100 0.79 -1.92 6.01
CA LYS A 100 -0.20 -1.88 4.93
C LYS A 100 -1.63 -1.92 5.45
N THR A 101 -1.89 -2.81 6.41
CA THR A 101 -3.21 -2.95 7.05
C THR A 101 -3.63 -1.65 7.73
N LEU A 102 -2.76 -1.09 8.59
CA LEU A 102 -3.05 0.11 9.36
C LEU A 102 -3.12 1.36 8.50
N ALA A 103 -2.29 1.48 7.45
CA ALA A 103 -2.36 2.61 6.54
C ALA A 103 -3.68 2.63 5.75
N GLU A 104 -4.14 1.47 5.27
CA GLU A 104 -5.42 1.37 4.56
C GLU A 104 -6.60 1.64 5.51
N GLN A 105 -6.60 1.06 6.71
CA GLN A 105 -7.61 1.36 7.74
C GLN A 105 -7.66 2.85 8.07
N ALA A 106 -6.51 3.51 8.23
CA ALA A 106 -6.44 4.94 8.51
C ALA A 106 -7.08 5.81 7.41
N ALA A 107 -7.03 5.38 6.14
CA ALA A 107 -7.73 6.07 5.06
C ALA A 107 -9.26 5.96 5.20
N TRP A 108 -9.77 4.75 5.48
CA TRP A 108 -11.19 4.51 5.70
C TRP A 108 -11.70 5.23 6.96
N ASP A 109 -10.95 5.14 8.07
CA ASP A 109 -11.25 5.82 9.32
C ASP A 109 -11.30 7.35 9.13
N TYR A 110 -10.38 7.92 8.33
CA TYR A 110 -10.40 9.34 8.01
C TYR A 110 -11.68 9.72 7.25
N LEU A 111 -12.05 8.94 6.22
CA LEU A 111 -13.27 9.17 5.45
C LEU A 111 -14.52 9.07 6.33
N ASP A 112 -14.50 8.15 7.30
CA ASP A 112 -15.60 7.97 8.23
C ASP A 112 -15.74 9.09 9.27
N ALA A 113 -14.61 9.67 9.67
CA ALA A 113 -14.57 10.77 10.64
C ALA A 113 -15.03 12.13 10.08
N ILE A 114 -14.98 12.33 8.75
CA ILE A 114 -15.44 13.59 8.12
C ILE A 114 -16.93 13.56 7.80
N LYS A 115 -17.53 14.76 7.65
CA LYS A 115 -18.96 14.88 7.34
C LYS A 115 -19.25 14.26 5.98
N GLU A 116 -20.40 13.60 5.86
CA GLU A 116 -20.83 12.97 4.61
C GLU A 116 -20.85 13.95 3.42
N SER A 117 -21.22 15.22 3.65
CA SER A 117 -21.21 16.28 2.64
C SER A 117 -19.82 16.71 2.17
N GLU A 118 -18.78 16.36 2.92
CA GLU A 118 -17.37 16.68 2.65
C GLU A 118 -16.59 15.46 2.14
N ARG A 119 -17.22 14.28 2.12
CA ARG A 119 -16.59 13.03 1.65
C ARG A 119 -16.27 13.11 0.15
N PHE A 120 -15.16 12.47 -0.19
CA PHE A 120 -14.69 12.23 -1.55
C PHE A 120 -14.55 10.73 -1.78
N GLU A 121 -14.38 10.32 -3.03
CA GLU A 121 -14.27 8.90 -3.35
C GLU A 121 -12.89 8.35 -2.94
N VAL A 122 -12.88 7.22 -2.25
CA VAL A 122 -11.65 6.50 -1.90
C VAL A 122 -11.72 5.10 -2.48
N VAL A 123 -10.67 4.71 -3.20
CA VAL A 123 -10.53 3.38 -3.78
C VAL A 123 -9.20 2.79 -3.31
N SER A 124 -9.22 1.55 -2.85
CA SER A 124 -8.00 0.79 -2.53
C SER A 124 -7.78 -0.28 -3.60
N ILE A 125 -6.55 -0.38 -4.09
CA ILE A 125 -6.11 -1.46 -4.98
C ILE A 125 -5.14 -2.34 -4.19
N ASN A 126 -5.47 -3.63 -4.03
CA ASN A 126 -4.73 -4.58 -3.20
C ASN A 126 -4.00 -5.64 -4.04
N PRO A 127 -2.89 -5.29 -4.73
CA PRO A 127 -2.15 -6.26 -5.53
C PRO A 127 -1.43 -7.29 -4.66
N GLY A 128 -1.19 -8.48 -5.24
CA GLY A 128 -0.20 -9.44 -4.75
C GLY A 128 1.22 -9.05 -5.16
N LEU A 129 2.04 -10.04 -5.52
CA LEU A 129 3.36 -9.80 -6.09
C LEU A 129 3.23 -9.22 -7.50
N VAL A 130 3.63 -7.96 -7.66
CA VAL A 130 3.58 -7.25 -8.95
C VAL A 130 4.81 -7.60 -9.78
N LEU A 131 4.59 -8.23 -10.94
CA LEU A 131 5.63 -8.63 -11.88
C LEU A 131 5.40 -7.97 -13.24
N GLY A 132 6.43 -7.83 -14.06
CA GLY A 132 6.30 -7.33 -15.43
C GLY A 132 7.46 -6.46 -15.89
N PRO A 133 7.34 -5.84 -17.08
CA PRO A 133 8.38 -5.00 -17.63
C PRO A 133 8.55 -3.71 -16.82
N ASN A 134 9.79 -3.41 -16.44
CA ASN A 134 10.12 -2.15 -15.77
C ASN A 134 10.32 -1.02 -16.79
N LEU A 135 9.82 0.18 -16.47
CA LEU A 135 10.03 1.38 -17.30
C LEU A 135 11.44 1.97 -17.14
N ASN A 136 12.13 1.65 -16.06
CA ASN A 136 13.50 2.08 -15.80
C ASN A 136 14.33 0.93 -15.22
N HIS A 137 15.66 1.10 -15.21
CA HIS A 137 16.60 0.13 -14.64
C HIS A 137 16.75 0.27 -13.11
N GLY A 138 15.68 0.65 -12.40
CA GLY A 138 15.69 0.79 -10.95
C GLY A 138 15.64 -0.55 -10.22
N ASP A 139 16.06 -0.54 -8.96
CA ASP A 139 15.84 -1.66 -8.05
C ASP A 139 14.41 -1.61 -7.50
N PHE A 140 13.70 -2.73 -7.64
CA PHE A 140 12.33 -2.88 -7.17
C PHE A 140 12.23 -4.14 -6.32
N ALA A 141 11.52 -4.05 -5.19
CA ALA A 141 11.27 -5.15 -4.27
C ALA A 141 10.87 -6.46 -4.96
N SER A 142 9.92 -6.39 -5.89
CA SER A 142 9.43 -7.56 -6.62
C SER A 142 10.47 -8.13 -7.58
N SER A 143 11.32 -7.28 -8.15
CA SER A 143 12.46 -7.72 -8.97
C SER A 143 13.50 -8.45 -8.12
N ASP A 144 13.74 -8.02 -6.87
CA ASP A 144 14.67 -8.71 -5.97
C ASP A 144 14.13 -10.06 -5.48
N ILE A 145 12.84 -10.14 -5.18
CA ILE A 145 12.16 -11.42 -4.93
C ILE A 145 12.28 -12.34 -6.15
N MET A 146 12.09 -11.81 -7.36
CA MET A 146 12.24 -12.60 -8.60
C MET A 146 13.68 -13.06 -8.81
N LYS A 147 14.67 -12.20 -8.58
CA LYS A 147 16.11 -12.56 -8.60
C LYS A 147 16.41 -13.65 -7.58
N MET A 148 15.83 -13.60 -6.37
CA MET A 148 16.01 -14.63 -5.35
C MET A 148 15.47 -16.01 -5.80
N PHE A 149 14.36 -16.05 -6.53
CA PHE A 149 13.82 -17.30 -7.09
C PHE A 149 14.58 -17.78 -8.33
N MET A 150 15.09 -16.87 -9.16
CA MET A 150 15.77 -17.21 -10.41
C MET A 150 17.26 -17.52 -10.24
N MET A 151 17.94 -16.87 -9.28
CA MET A 151 19.35 -17.09 -8.99
C MET A 151 19.46 -18.13 -7.89
N SER A 152 20.11 -19.25 -8.21
CA SER A 152 20.20 -20.53 -7.51
C SER A 152 20.89 -20.50 -6.13
N GLY A 153 20.73 -19.45 -5.33
CA GLY A 153 21.41 -19.23 -4.05
C GLY A 153 20.57 -19.50 -2.80
N THR A 154 19.27 -19.79 -2.94
CA THR A 154 18.42 -20.09 -1.78
C THR A 154 18.46 -21.60 -1.46
N PRO A 155 18.84 -22.00 -0.23
CA PRO A 155 19.01 -23.42 0.14
C PRO A 155 17.71 -24.24 0.19
N GLY A 156 16.58 -23.68 -0.23
CA GLY A 156 15.29 -24.34 -0.32
C GLY A 156 14.21 -23.43 -0.89
N VAL A 157 13.11 -24.03 -1.34
CA VAL A 157 11.91 -23.31 -1.78
C VAL A 157 10.92 -23.26 -0.61
N PRO A 158 10.60 -22.07 -0.06
CA PRO A 158 9.61 -21.96 1.00
C PRO A 158 8.24 -22.42 0.49
N ARG A 159 7.50 -23.18 1.30
CA ARG A 159 6.15 -23.64 0.98
C ARG A 159 5.14 -22.50 1.16
N ASN A 160 5.26 -21.48 0.32
CA ASN A 160 4.40 -20.30 0.31
C ASN A 160 3.59 -20.22 -0.99
N LYS A 161 2.40 -19.61 -0.88
CA LYS A 161 1.58 -19.25 -2.04
C LYS A 161 1.59 -17.74 -2.17
N ILE A 162 2.01 -17.24 -3.32
CA ILE A 162 2.06 -15.81 -3.60
C ILE A 162 1.20 -15.56 -4.83
N GLY A 163 0.09 -14.83 -4.64
CA GLY A 163 -0.70 -14.34 -5.78
C GLY A 163 0.14 -13.35 -6.58
N CYS A 164 0.20 -13.52 -7.89
CA CYS A 164 0.98 -12.65 -8.78
C CYS A 164 0.05 -11.89 -9.72
N VAL A 165 0.44 -10.67 -10.10
CA VAL A 165 -0.31 -9.82 -11.03
C VAL A 165 0.64 -9.03 -11.91
N ASP A 166 0.26 -8.78 -13.17
CA ASP A 166 1.06 -7.96 -14.08
C ASP A 166 1.00 -6.48 -13.70
N VAL A 167 2.14 -5.79 -13.73
CA VAL A 167 2.25 -4.35 -13.46
C VAL A 167 1.33 -3.51 -14.35
N ARG A 168 1.07 -3.94 -15.58
CA ARG A 168 0.17 -3.26 -16.52
C ARG A 168 -1.29 -3.40 -16.11
N ASP A 169 -1.68 -4.56 -15.58
CA ASP A 169 -3.03 -4.78 -15.04
C ASP A 169 -3.25 -3.94 -13.79
N VAL A 170 -2.25 -3.89 -12.89
CA VAL A 170 -2.29 -3.01 -11.71
C VAL A 170 -2.42 -1.55 -12.14
N ALA A 171 -1.61 -1.10 -13.10
CA ALA A 171 -1.69 0.26 -13.62
C ALA A 171 -3.06 0.55 -14.23
N HIS A 172 -3.62 -0.38 -15.01
CA HIS A 172 -4.95 -0.22 -15.59
C HIS A 172 -6.06 -0.16 -14.53
N ALA A 173 -5.94 -0.96 -13.47
CA ALA A 173 -6.88 -0.93 -12.34
C ALA A 173 -6.92 0.42 -11.62
N HIS A 174 -5.80 1.15 -11.55
CA HIS A 174 -5.75 2.50 -10.97
C HIS A 174 -6.43 3.57 -11.85
N LEU A 175 -6.73 3.26 -13.12
CA LEU A 175 -7.33 4.20 -14.08
C LEU A 175 -8.85 4.06 -14.23
N GLN A 176 -9.44 3.00 -13.68
CA GLN A 176 -10.90 2.77 -13.66
C GLN A 176 -11.58 3.73 -12.65
#